data_AF-A0A380NYI9-F1
#
_entry.id   AF-A0A380NYI9-F1
#
_cell.length_a   1.000
_cell.length_b   1.000
_cell.length_c   1.000
_cell.angle_alpha   90.00
_cell.angle_beta   90.00
_cell.angle_gamma   90.00
#
_symmetry.space_group_name_H-M   'P 1'
#
loop_
_entity.id
_entity.type
_entity.pdbx_description
1 polymer ?
#
loop_
_entity_poly.entity_id
_entity_poly.type
_entity_poly.pdbx_seq_one_letter_code
_entity_poly.pdbx_strand_id
1 'polypeptide(L)'
;MQDAKDKAKDVISKWPNLDDQAKDALNKQIDAGQTVDQVQQIVKDAAKDAVNKLPNLSDKEKQDFNKRIDDAKTTDAINQIVNEVKQQDAKNLQDAKDNGKHVIDQLPNLNDREKDDFKRRVDNGQTIDEINRIVADAKAKNAQNLQDAKNNGKQQIEQLPNLTPNQKQDFKKRIDDASSMMEIQNIVDEATQSNAGQVMTGQQAQLPDTAVNAQSDLGVLGGTMLGLLTLFGLGKRRKREEEK
;
A
#
# COMPACT_ATOMS: atom_id res chain seq x y z
N MET A 1 16.76 -54.31 -8.56
CA MET A 1 17.67 -53.23 -9.01
C MET A 1 17.05 -52.44 -10.15
N GLN A 2 16.78 -53.06 -11.30
CA GLN A 2 16.21 -52.39 -12.48
C GLN A 2 14.89 -51.68 -12.14
N ASP A 3 13.97 -52.34 -11.45
CA ASP A 3 12.71 -51.74 -11.00
C ASP A 3 12.90 -50.45 -10.16
N ALA A 4 13.95 -50.40 -9.33
CA ALA A 4 14.24 -49.22 -8.52
C ALA A 4 14.74 -48.05 -9.38
N LYS A 5 15.56 -48.36 -10.40
CA LYS A 5 16.02 -47.38 -11.39
C LYS A 5 14.87 -46.84 -12.21
N ASP A 6 14.01 -47.72 -12.72
CA ASP A 6 12.87 -47.34 -13.56
C ASP A 6 11.88 -46.46 -12.77
N LYS A 7 11.59 -46.80 -11.51
CA LYS A 7 10.79 -45.95 -10.61
C LYS A 7 11.44 -44.61 -10.32
N ALA A 8 12.75 -44.57 -10.08
CA ALA A 8 13.47 -43.33 -9.84
C ALA A 8 13.40 -42.40 -11.06
N LYS A 9 13.61 -42.94 -12.27
CA LYS A 9 13.49 -42.19 -13.53
C LYS A 9 12.06 -41.68 -13.76
N ASP A 10 11.06 -42.53 -13.51
CA ASP A 10 9.65 -42.15 -13.62
C ASP A 10 9.31 -40.98 -12.68
N VAL A 11 9.75 -41.04 -11.42
CA VAL A 11 9.56 -39.93 -10.46
C VAL A 11 10.25 -38.65 -10.93
N ILE A 12 11.51 -38.70 -11.35
CA ILE A 12 12.26 -37.52 -11.80
C ILE A 12 11.62 -36.89 -13.04
N SER A 13 11.07 -37.70 -13.95
CA SER A 13 10.38 -37.20 -15.15
C SER A 13 9.17 -36.32 -14.81
N LYS A 14 8.53 -36.56 -13.65
CA LYS A 14 7.35 -35.85 -13.15
C LYS A 14 7.69 -34.52 -12.45
N TRP A 15 8.97 -34.16 -12.31
CA TRP A 15 9.36 -32.91 -11.65
C TRP A 15 9.50 -31.76 -12.67
N PRO A 16 8.57 -30.78 -12.69
CA PRO A 16 8.55 -29.64 -13.62
C PRO A 16 9.68 -28.63 -13.39
N ASN A 17 10.28 -28.56 -12.20
CA ASN A 17 11.34 -27.58 -11.88
C ASN A 17 12.74 -28.10 -12.23
N LEU A 18 12.82 -29.21 -12.94
CA LEU A 18 14.03 -29.72 -13.56
C LEU A 18 13.93 -29.53 -15.07
N ASP A 19 14.93 -28.88 -15.66
CA ASP A 19 15.10 -28.85 -17.10
C ASP A 19 15.52 -30.24 -17.65
N ASP A 20 15.43 -30.40 -18.97
CA ASP A 20 15.69 -31.69 -19.62
C ASP A 20 17.14 -32.13 -19.45
N GLN A 21 18.10 -31.20 -19.42
CA GLN A 21 19.51 -31.52 -19.21
C GLN A 21 19.75 -32.07 -17.79
N ALA A 22 19.11 -31.49 -16.78
CA ALA A 22 19.19 -31.96 -15.40
C ALA A 22 18.55 -33.35 -15.27
N LYS A 23 17.40 -33.59 -15.90
CA LYS A 23 16.76 -34.90 -15.93
C LYS A 23 17.64 -35.95 -16.59
N ASP A 24 18.26 -35.64 -17.73
CA ASP A 24 19.16 -36.54 -18.43
C ASP A 24 20.42 -36.87 -17.62
N ALA A 25 21.00 -35.86 -16.97
CA ALA A 25 22.14 -36.06 -16.09
C ALA A 25 21.80 -36.98 -14.91
N LEU A 26 20.64 -36.77 -14.28
CA LEU A 26 20.16 -37.61 -13.18
C LEU A 26 19.84 -39.04 -13.65
N ASN A 27 19.24 -39.21 -14.82
CA ASN A 27 18.98 -40.53 -15.41
C ASN A 27 20.27 -41.32 -15.60
N LYS A 28 21.35 -40.68 -16.08
CA LYS A 28 22.68 -41.31 -16.19
C LYS A 28 23.26 -41.70 -14.82
N GLN A 29 23.09 -40.86 -13.79
CA GLN A 29 23.52 -41.20 -12.43
C GLN A 29 22.73 -42.40 -11.87
N ILE A 30 21.41 -42.43 -12.08
CA ILE A 30 20.55 -43.55 -11.68
C ILE A 30 20.99 -44.84 -12.40
N ASP A 31 21.31 -44.77 -13.69
CA ASP A 31 21.81 -45.91 -14.46
C ASP A 31 23.14 -46.43 -13.94
N ALA A 32 24.04 -45.53 -13.52
CA ALA A 32 25.31 -45.88 -12.90
C ALA A 32 25.16 -46.44 -11.46
N GLY A 33 24.02 -46.23 -10.80
CA GLY A 33 23.75 -46.70 -9.45
C GLY A 33 23.86 -48.24 -9.33
N GLN A 34 24.58 -48.71 -8.32
CA GLN A 34 24.84 -50.13 -8.08
C GLN A 34 23.96 -50.72 -6.98
N THR A 35 23.46 -49.89 -6.05
CA THR A 35 22.56 -50.30 -4.97
C THR A 35 21.23 -49.53 -5.00
N VAL A 36 20.19 -50.09 -4.38
CA VAL A 36 18.90 -49.40 -4.25
C VAL A 36 19.07 -48.13 -3.42
N ASP A 37 19.90 -48.19 -2.37
CA ASP A 37 20.21 -47.04 -1.52
C ASP A 37 20.91 -45.92 -2.29
N GLN A 38 21.85 -46.24 -3.19
CA GLN A 38 22.50 -45.25 -4.05
C GLN A 38 21.49 -44.57 -4.99
N VAL A 39 20.63 -45.35 -5.65
CA VAL A 39 19.57 -44.82 -6.51
C VAL A 39 18.62 -43.92 -5.71
N GLN A 40 18.23 -44.35 -4.50
CA GLN A 40 17.39 -43.55 -3.62
C GLN A 40 18.09 -42.26 -3.17
N GLN A 41 19.38 -42.30 -2.86
CA GLN A 41 20.15 -41.13 -2.46
C GLN A 41 20.25 -40.10 -3.59
N ILE A 42 20.48 -40.54 -4.84
CA ILE A 42 20.45 -39.66 -6.02
C ILE A 42 19.10 -38.94 -6.14
N VAL A 43 17.99 -39.66 -5.93
CA VAL A 43 16.63 -39.07 -5.96
C VAL A 43 16.43 -38.09 -4.80
N LYS A 44 16.94 -38.38 -3.59
CA LYS A 44 16.88 -37.45 -2.45
C LYS A 44 17.63 -36.16 -2.73
N ASP A 45 18.84 -36.26 -3.24
CA ASP A 45 19.68 -35.08 -3.48
C ASP A 45 19.09 -34.22 -4.61
N ALA A 46 18.59 -34.85 -5.67
CA ALA A 46 17.83 -34.16 -6.72
C ALA A 46 16.57 -33.45 -6.20
N ALA A 47 15.84 -34.09 -5.27
CA ALA A 47 14.65 -33.49 -4.66
C ALA A 47 15.02 -32.25 -3.82
N LYS A 48 16.08 -32.33 -2.99
CA LYS A 48 16.55 -31.19 -2.19
C LYS A 48 17.00 -30.03 -3.09
N ASP A 49 17.69 -30.33 -4.18
CA ASP A 49 18.09 -29.30 -5.16
C ASP A 49 16.86 -28.62 -5.77
N ALA A 50 15.83 -29.39 -6.12
CA ALA A 50 14.58 -28.85 -6.64
C ALA A 50 13.84 -27.98 -5.60
N VAL A 51 13.81 -28.39 -4.33
CA VAL A 51 13.25 -27.59 -3.22
C VAL A 51 14.02 -26.28 -3.06
N ASN A 52 15.35 -26.33 -3.07
CA ASN A 52 16.18 -25.15 -2.81
C ASN A 52 16.09 -24.11 -3.93
N LYS A 53 15.81 -24.53 -5.16
CA LYS A 53 15.60 -23.67 -6.34
C LYS A 53 14.23 -22.98 -6.37
N LEU A 54 13.28 -23.39 -5.53
CA LEU A 54 11.97 -22.75 -5.49
C LEU A 54 12.07 -21.35 -4.85
N PRO A 55 11.50 -20.32 -5.51
CA PRO A 55 11.76 -18.93 -5.16
C PRO A 55 10.88 -18.39 -4.02
N ASN A 56 9.74 -19.03 -3.73
CA ASN A 56 8.71 -18.51 -2.81
C ASN A 56 8.62 -19.28 -1.49
N LEU A 57 9.60 -20.16 -1.23
CA LEU A 57 9.75 -20.81 0.06
C LEU A 57 10.74 -20.05 0.94
N SER A 58 10.38 -19.90 2.22
CA SER A 58 11.31 -19.44 3.24
C SER A 58 12.40 -20.48 3.51
N ASP A 59 13.53 -20.03 4.07
CA ASP A 59 14.62 -20.92 4.47
C ASP A 59 14.17 -22.01 5.45
N LYS A 60 13.24 -21.66 6.35
CA LYS A 60 12.66 -22.60 7.30
C LYS A 60 11.83 -23.68 6.60
N GLU A 61 10.98 -23.30 5.65
CA GLU A 61 10.21 -24.28 4.88
C GLU A 61 11.12 -25.19 4.07
N LYS A 62 12.14 -24.64 3.41
CA LYS A 62 13.16 -25.42 2.68
C LYS A 62 13.84 -26.43 3.60
N GLN A 63 14.25 -26.01 4.80
CA GLN A 63 14.86 -26.89 5.79
C GLN A 63 13.91 -28.00 6.25
N ASP A 64 12.66 -27.67 6.56
CA ASP A 64 11.65 -28.62 7.01
C ASP A 64 11.35 -29.67 5.92
N PHE A 65 11.23 -29.26 4.66
CA PHE A 65 11.04 -30.17 3.53
C PHE A 65 12.29 -31.02 3.23
N ASN A 66 13.49 -30.45 3.29
CA ASN A 66 14.74 -31.20 3.09
C ASN A 66 14.88 -32.31 4.14
N LYS A 67 14.53 -32.03 5.41
CA LYS A 67 14.50 -33.06 6.47
C LYS A 67 13.52 -34.18 6.14
N ARG A 68 12.31 -33.85 5.67
CA ARG A 68 11.32 -34.86 5.27
C ARG A 68 11.82 -35.73 4.10
N ILE A 69 12.56 -35.14 3.16
CA ILE A 69 13.19 -35.87 2.05
C ILE A 69 14.27 -36.84 2.58
N ASP A 70 15.10 -36.41 3.53
CA ASP A 70 16.10 -37.27 4.17
C ASP A 70 15.46 -38.45 4.91
N ASP A 71 14.35 -38.21 5.60
CA ASP A 71 13.62 -39.24 6.34
C ASP A 71 12.84 -40.21 5.43
N ALA A 72 12.52 -39.81 4.20
CA ALA A 72 11.73 -40.59 3.25
C ALA A 72 12.39 -41.94 2.89
N LYS A 73 11.58 -43.01 2.89
CA LYS A 73 12.05 -44.39 2.68
C LYS A 73 11.84 -44.91 1.26
N THR A 74 11.08 -44.22 0.42
CA THR A 74 10.82 -44.63 -0.96
C THR A 74 10.87 -43.43 -1.90
N THR A 75 11.14 -43.68 -3.19
CA THR A 75 11.07 -42.66 -4.24
C THR A 75 9.68 -42.07 -4.39
N ASP A 76 8.63 -42.86 -4.14
CA ASP A 76 7.24 -42.41 -4.17
C ASP A 76 6.95 -41.40 -3.05
N ALA A 77 7.46 -41.65 -1.83
CA ALA A 77 7.34 -40.72 -0.72
C ALA A 77 8.10 -39.41 -1.01
N ILE A 78 9.28 -39.49 -1.62
CA ILE A 78 10.03 -38.30 -2.05
C ILE A 78 9.22 -37.51 -3.09
N ASN A 79 8.60 -38.20 -4.06
CA ASN A 79 7.76 -37.56 -5.07
C ASN A 79 6.55 -36.83 -4.46
N GLN A 80 5.89 -37.44 -3.47
CA GLN A 80 4.80 -36.81 -2.74
C GLN A 80 5.27 -35.53 -2.06
N ILE A 81 6.41 -35.57 -1.35
CA ILE A 81 6.98 -34.40 -0.70
C ILE A 81 7.28 -33.30 -1.72
N VAL A 82 7.92 -33.60 -2.85
CA VAL A 82 8.21 -32.61 -3.90
C VAL A 82 6.94 -31.98 -4.48
N ASN A 83 5.83 -32.72 -4.55
CA ASN A 83 4.55 -32.16 -4.99
C ASN A 83 3.93 -31.23 -3.94
N GLU A 84 4.01 -31.57 -2.64
CA GLU A 84 3.59 -30.68 -1.56
C GLU A 84 4.40 -29.38 -1.55
N VAL A 85 5.72 -29.48 -1.74
CA VAL A 85 6.62 -28.33 -1.81
C VAL A 85 6.18 -27.34 -2.90
N LYS A 86 5.82 -27.84 -4.09
CA LYS A 86 5.33 -26.99 -5.19
C LYS A 86 4.01 -26.30 -4.85
N GLN A 87 3.10 -27.02 -4.20
CA GLN A 87 1.83 -26.45 -3.76
C GLN A 87 2.07 -25.36 -2.71
N GLN A 88 3.01 -25.57 -1.80
CA GLN A 88 3.38 -24.58 -0.79
C GLN A 88 4.03 -23.34 -1.42
N ASP A 89 4.94 -23.51 -2.38
CA ASP A 89 5.56 -22.38 -3.10
C ASP A 89 4.50 -21.53 -3.82
N ALA A 90 3.58 -22.17 -4.55
CA ALA A 90 2.48 -21.49 -5.22
C ALA A 90 1.53 -20.79 -4.24
N LYS A 91 1.24 -21.44 -3.11
CA LYS A 91 0.42 -20.84 -2.04
C LYS A 91 1.09 -19.61 -1.45
N ASN A 92 2.37 -19.67 -1.14
CA ASN A 92 3.12 -18.54 -0.59
C ASN A 92 3.13 -17.35 -1.56
N LEU A 93 3.28 -17.60 -2.86
CA LEU A 93 3.17 -16.56 -3.89
C LEU A 93 1.77 -15.94 -3.91
N GLN A 94 0.72 -16.76 -3.85
CA GLN A 94 -0.66 -16.27 -3.86
C GLN A 94 -0.96 -15.43 -2.61
N ASP A 95 -0.57 -15.90 -1.43
CA ASP A 95 -0.72 -15.17 -0.17
C ASP A 95 0.01 -13.81 -0.23
N ALA A 96 1.21 -13.77 -0.82
CA ALA A 96 1.93 -12.52 -1.03
C ALA A 96 1.21 -11.57 -1.99
N LYS A 97 0.62 -12.08 -3.08
CA LYS A 97 -0.19 -11.27 -4.01
C LYS A 97 -1.39 -10.65 -3.32
N ASP A 98 -2.14 -11.45 -2.57
CA ASP A 98 -3.35 -10.99 -1.88
C ASP A 98 -3.01 -9.92 -0.84
N ASN A 99 -1.95 -10.15 -0.04
CA ASN A 99 -1.46 -9.16 0.91
C ASN A 99 -0.96 -7.89 0.22
N GLY A 100 -0.21 -8.02 -0.88
CA GLY A 100 0.29 -6.89 -1.65
C GLY A 100 -0.84 -6.00 -2.17
N LYS A 101 -1.90 -6.60 -2.74
CA LYS A 101 -3.10 -5.87 -3.17
C LYS A 101 -3.79 -5.18 -2.01
N HIS A 102 -3.92 -5.86 -0.86
CA HIS A 102 -4.52 -5.29 0.33
C HIS A 102 -3.77 -4.05 0.84
N VAL A 103 -2.43 -4.11 0.86
CA VAL A 103 -1.60 -2.95 1.21
C VAL A 103 -1.80 -1.80 0.22
N ILE A 104 -1.86 -2.08 -1.08
CA ILE A 104 -2.10 -1.06 -2.12
C ILE A 104 -3.47 -0.38 -1.94
N ASP A 105 -4.49 -1.15 -1.58
CA ASP A 105 -5.84 -0.62 -1.31
C ASP A 105 -5.87 0.41 -0.18
N GLN A 106 -5.04 0.20 0.84
CA GLN A 106 -4.93 1.08 2.00
C GLN A 106 -4.11 2.35 1.75
N LEU A 107 -3.47 2.50 0.59
CA LEU A 107 -2.72 3.71 0.27
C LEU A 107 -3.67 4.88 -0.03
N PRO A 108 -3.71 5.94 0.82
CA PRO A 108 -4.76 6.96 0.77
C PRO A 108 -4.57 8.02 -0.31
N ASN A 109 -3.36 8.15 -0.85
CA ASN A 109 -2.98 9.19 -1.81
C ASN A 109 -2.72 8.62 -3.21
N LEU A 110 -3.11 7.37 -3.46
CA LEU A 110 -3.20 6.81 -4.80
C LEU A 110 -4.64 6.93 -5.31
N ASN A 111 -4.79 7.34 -6.57
CA ASN A 111 -6.09 7.27 -7.23
C ASN A 111 -6.40 5.85 -7.73
N ASP A 112 -7.65 5.60 -8.12
CA ASP A 112 -8.12 4.27 -8.52
C ASP A 112 -7.31 3.68 -9.69
N ARG A 113 -6.94 4.49 -10.68
CA ARG A 113 -6.15 4.03 -11.84
C ARG A 113 -4.74 3.60 -11.43
N GLU A 114 -4.12 4.34 -10.52
CA GLU A 114 -2.81 3.98 -9.97
C GLU A 114 -2.89 2.69 -9.14
N LYS A 115 -3.91 2.57 -8.28
CA LYS A 115 -4.14 1.33 -7.51
C LYS A 115 -4.33 0.13 -8.44
N ASP A 116 -5.18 0.27 -9.45
CA ASP A 116 -5.42 -0.79 -10.43
C ASP A 116 -4.15 -1.18 -11.19
N ASP A 117 -3.30 -0.22 -11.54
CA ASP A 117 -2.03 -0.50 -12.19
C ASP A 117 -1.07 -1.31 -11.31
N PHE A 118 -0.88 -0.89 -10.07
CA PHE A 118 -0.05 -1.64 -9.12
C PHE A 118 -0.62 -3.03 -8.84
N LYS A 119 -1.95 -3.17 -8.71
CA LYS A 119 -2.59 -4.49 -8.52
C LYS A 119 -2.39 -5.41 -9.71
N ARG A 120 -2.49 -4.91 -10.96
CA ARG A 120 -2.16 -5.70 -12.16
C ARG A 120 -0.71 -6.14 -12.18
N ARG A 121 0.21 -5.26 -11.77
CA ARG A 121 1.64 -5.63 -11.63
C ARG A 121 1.82 -6.72 -10.58
N VAL A 122 1.13 -6.64 -9.43
CA VAL A 122 1.13 -7.68 -8.41
C VAL A 122 0.61 -9.01 -8.96
N ASP A 123 -0.48 -8.99 -9.72
CA ASP A 123 -1.03 -10.20 -10.36
C ASP A 123 -0.02 -10.89 -11.29
N ASN A 124 0.78 -10.09 -12.01
CA ASN A 124 1.77 -10.59 -12.95
C ASN A 124 3.09 -11.02 -12.29
N GLY A 125 3.35 -10.63 -11.03
CA GLY A 125 4.58 -11.02 -10.33
C GLY A 125 4.67 -12.53 -10.14
N GLN A 126 5.89 -13.06 -10.29
CA GLN A 126 6.18 -14.50 -10.24
C GLN A 126 6.92 -14.89 -8.95
N THR A 127 7.44 -13.91 -8.22
CA THR A 127 8.17 -14.13 -6.97
C THR A 127 7.70 -13.19 -5.87
N ILE A 128 7.79 -13.64 -4.62
CA ILE A 128 7.49 -12.79 -3.44
C ILE A 128 8.34 -11.51 -3.44
N ASP A 129 9.59 -11.58 -3.88
CA ASP A 129 10.48 -10.42 -4.00
C ASP A 129 9.98 -9.39 -5.02
N GLU A 130 9.48 -9.83 -6.17
CA GLU A 130 8.85 -8.94 -7.14
C GLU A 130 7.61 -8.26 -6.56
N ILE A 131 6.75 -9.02 -5.87
CA ILE A 131 5.56 -8.45 -5.20
C ILE A 131 5.96 -7.39 -4.19
N ASN A 132 6.97 -7.67 -3.36
CA ASN A 132 7.48 -6.73 -2.36
C ASN A 132 8.01 -5.44 -3.00
N ARG A 133 8.72 -5.53 -4.13
CA ARG A 133 9.19 -4.35 -4.88
C ARG A 133 8.02 -3.54 -5.43
N ILE A 134 7.00 -4.19 -6.01
CA ILE A 134 5.82 -3.50 -6.54
C ILE A 134 5.07 -2.75 -5.42
N VAL A 135 4.94 -3.35 -4.24
CA VAL A 135 4.34 -2.70 -3.06
C VAL A 135 5.19 -1.52 -2.58
N ALA A 136 6.51 -1.65 -2.61
CA ALA A 136 7.42 -0.54 -2.28
C ALA A 136 7.28 0.64 -3.25
N ASP A 137 7.18 0.36 -4.56
CA ASP A 137 6.93 1.38 -5.58
C ASP A 137 5.59 2.08 -5.35
N ALA A 138 4.54 1.33 -5.01
CA ALA A 138 3.22 1.90 -4.71
C ALA A 138 3.28 2.84 -3.49
N LYS A 139 3.99 2.45 -2.42
CA LYS A 139 4.21 3.30 -1.24
C LYS A 139 4.99 4.57 -1.58
N ALA A 140 6.02 4.46 -2.42
CA ALA A 140 6.79 5.61 -2.87
C ALA A 140 5.93 6.58 -3.69
N LYS A 141 5.11 6.05 -4.62
CA LYS A 141 4.19 6.87 -5.41
C LYS A 141 3.12 7.55 -4.55
N ASN A 142 2.59 6.84 -3.54
CA ASN A 142 1.67 7.42 -2.55
C ASN A 142 2.28 8.61 -1.80
N ALA A 143 3.55 8.49 -1.38
CA ALA A 143 4.26 9.58 -0.71
C ALA A 143 4.52 10.76 -1.67
N GLN A 144 4.88 10.48 -2.92
CA GLN A 144 5.08 11.51 -3.94
C GLN A 144 3.79 12.28 -4.20
N ASN A 145 2.65 11.60 -4.39
CA ASN A 145 1.36 12.24 -4.62
C ASN A 145 0.96 13.18 -3.46
N LEU A 146 1.25 12.78 -2.21
CA LEU A 146 1.05 13.67 -1.06
C LEU A 146 1.93 14.91 -1.14
N GLN A 147 3.21 14.77 -1.47
CA GLN A 147 4.12 15.90 -1.59
C GLN A 147 3.72 16.86 -2.72
N ASP A 148 3.29 16.32 -3.87
CA ASP A 148 2.79 17.11 -4.99
C ASP A 148 1.52 17.87 -4.59
N ALA A 149 0.60 17.23 -3.86
CA ALA A 149 -0.59 17.89 -3.32
C ALA A 149 -0.23 19.01 -2.32
N LYS A 150 0.76 18.80 -1.45
CA LYS A 150 1.24 19.85 -0.53
C LYS A 150 1.76 21.06 -1.30
N ASN A 151 2.60 20.83 -2.30
CA ASN A 151 3.17 21.90 -3.12
C ASN A 151 2.06 22.69 -3.84
N ASN A 152 1.12 21.99 -4.48
CA ASN A 152 -0.01 22.60 -5.17
C ASN A 152 -0.91 23.39 -4.22
N GLY A 153 -1.25 22.82 -3.06
CA GLY A 153 -2.06 23.51 -2.05
C GLY A 153 -1.41 24.81 -1.59
N LYS A 154 -0.10 24.80 -1.27
CA LYS A 154 0.62 26.02 -0.89
C LYS A 154 0.64 27.08 -2.00
N GLN A 155 0.75 26.67 -3.26
CA GLN A 155 0.66 27.60 -4.40
C GLN A 155 -0.73 28.23 -4.50
N GLN A 156 -1.80 27.47 -4.29
CA GLN A 156 -3.16 28.00 -4.26
C GLN A 156 -3.34 29.02 -3.12
N ILE A 157 -2.86 28.71 -1.91
CA ILE A 157 -2.87 29.65 -0.78
C ILE A 157 -2.15 30.96 -1.12
N GLU A 158 -1.03 30.88 -1.84
CA GLU A 158 -0.27 32.07 -2.23
C GLU A 158 -1.06 33.00 -3.16
N GLN A 159 -1.89 32.43 -4.03
CA GLN A 159 -2.69 33.17 -5.01
C GLN A 159 -3.95 33.83 -4.42
N LEU A 160 -4.30 33.56 -3.16
CA LEU A 160 -5.46 34.17 -2.51
C LEU A 160 -5.17 35.65 -2.15
N PRO A 161 -5.89 36.63 -2.73
CA PRO A 161 -5.49 38.04 -2.65
C PRO A 161 -5.87 38.74 -1.34
N ASN A 162 -6.89 38.25 -0.62
CA ASN A 162 -7.47 38.93 0.54
C ASN A 162 -7.00 38.32 1.87
N LEU A 163 -6.10 37.34 1.82
CA LEU A 163 -5.45 36.81 3.02
C LEU A 163 -4.18 37.60 3.34
N THR A 164 -3.99 37.91 4.62
CA THR A 164 -2.75 38.50 5.12
C THR A 164 -1.58 37.50 5.01
N PRO A 165 -0.31 37.98 4.98
CA PRO A 165 0.85 37.09 4.97
C PRO A 165 0.86 36.05 6.10
N ASN A 166 0.46 36.46 7.32
CA ASN A 166 0.41 35.56 8.47
C ASN A 166 -0.64 34.45 8.29
N GLN A 167 -1.84 34.81 7.81
CA GLN A 167 -2.89 33.81 7.52
C GLN A 167 -2.43 32.81 6.46
N LYS A 168 -1.79 33.28 5.38
CA LYS A 168 -1.21 32.40 4.36
C LYS A 168 -0.18 31.46 4.97
N GLN A 169 0.70 31.97 5.83
CA GLN A 169 1.71 31.15 6.49
C GLN A 169 1.11 30.08 7.41
N ASP A 170 0.07 30.41 8.16
CA ASP A 170 -0.64 29.45 9.02
C ASP A 170 -1.27 28.31 8.21
N PHE A 171 -1.96 28.62 7.10
CA PHE A 171 -2.50 27.59 6.20
C PHE A 171 -1.40 26.73 5.58
N LYS A 172 -0.30 27.34 5.12
CA LYS A 172 0.84 26.58 4.56
C LYS A 172 1.47 25.63 5.58
N LYS A 173 1.58 26.04 6.85
CA LYS A 173 2.05 25.17 7.93
C LYS A 173 1.11 23.98 8.16
N ARG A 174 -0.21 24.23 8.16
CA ARG A 174 -1.20 23.14 8.26
C ARG A 174 -1.09 22.17 7.08
N ILE A 175 -0.82 22.65 5.87
CA ILE A 175 -0.56 21.81 4.69
C ILE A 175 0.71 20.97 4.86
N ASP A 176 1.78 21.55 5.44
CA ASP A 176 3.00 20.80 5.77
C ASP A 176 2.74 19.66 6.76
N ASP A 177 1.90 19.91 7.75
CA ASP A 177 1.54 18.93 8.79
C ASP A 177 0.51 17.89 8.30
N ALA A 178 -0.12 18.10 7.15
CA ALA A 178 -1.15 17.20 6.62
C ALA A 178 -0.57 15.83 6.21
N SER A 179 -1.37 14.79 6.46
CA SER A 179 -1.01 13.38 6.22
C SER A 179 -1.73 12.77 5.00
N SER A 180 -2.74 13.45 4.47
CA SER A 180 -3.52 13.00 3.33
C SER A 180 -3.86 14.13 2.36
N MET A 181 -4.10 13.76 1.10
CA MET A 181 -4.59 14.71 0.09
C MET A 181 -5.95 15.32 0.48
N MET A 182 -6.82 14.57 1.18
CA MET A 182 -8.11 15.07 1.65
C MET A 182 -7.95 16.16 2.71
N GLU A 183 -7.03 16.00 3.67
CA GLU A 183 -6.73 17.04 4.66
C GLU A 183 -6.20 18.31 3.99
N ILE A 184 -5.32 18.16 3.00
CA ILE A 184 -4.80 19.30 2.23
C ILE A 184 -5.93 20.04 1.51
N GLN A 185 -6.85 19.30 0.87
CA GLN A 185 -8.01 19.89 0.19
C GLN A 185 -8.88 20.67 1.17
N ASN A 186 -9.19 20.10 2.34
CA ASN A 186 -9.99 20.78 3.37
C ASN A 186 -9.32 22.10 3.83
N ILE A 187 -8.00 22.09 4.01
CA ILE A 187 -7.24 23.30 4.41
C ILE A 187 -7.32 24.38 3.32
N VAL A 188 -7.19 23.99 2.05
CA VAL A 188 -7.32 24.88 0.90
C VAL A 188 -8.73 25.46 0.80
N ASP A 189 -9.76 24.64 1.02
CA ASP A 189 -11.16 25.07 1.00
C ASP A 189 -11.45 26.08 2.11
N GLU A 190 -10.96 25.83 3.33
CA GLU A 190 -11.06 26.77 4.45
C GLU A 190 -10.39 28.12 4.15
N ALA A 191 -9.20 28.09 3.55
CA ALA A 191 -8.49 29.30 3.16
C ALA A 191 -9.24 30.09 2.08
N THR A 192 -9.83 29.38 1.10
CA THR A 192 -10.65 29.97 0.04
C THR A 192 -11.90 30.64 0.62
N GLN A 193 -12.58 29.99 1.57
CA GLN A 193 -13.72 30.57 2.28
C GLN A 193 -13.31 31.81 3.10
N SER A 194 -12.19 31.73 3.82
CA SER A 194 -11.65 32.86 4.58
C SER A 194 -11.33 34.05 3.69
N ASN A 195 -10.73 33.80 2.51
CA ASN A 195 -10.43 34.81 1.51
C ASN A 195 -11.69 35.51 0.97
N ALA A 196 -12.78 34.77 0.78
CA ALA A 196 -14.06 35.33 0.34
C ALA A 196 -14.74 36.16 1.45
N GLY A 197 -14.71 35.70 2.71
CA GLY A 197 -15.29 36.42 3.84
C GLY A 197 -14.68 37.81 4.08
N GLN A 198 -13.37 37.97 3.83
CA GLN A 198 -12.68 39.26 3.95
C GLN A 198 -13.17 40.31 2.93
N VAL A 199 -13.68 39.89 1.77
CA VAL A 199 -14.28 40.80 0.77
C VAL A 199 -15.55 41.44 1.32
N MET A 200 -16.39 40.66 2.02
CA MET A 200 -17.67 41.14 2.56
C MET A 200 -17.47 42.12 3.72
N THR A 201 -16.47 41.88 4.59
CA THR A 201 -16.14 42.80 5.69
C THR A 201 -15.49 44.09 5.19
N GLY A 202 -14.67 44.02 4.14
CA GLY A 202 -14.07 45.20 3.50
C GLY A 202 -15.13 46.11 2.84
N GLN A 203 -16.15 45.53 2.20
CA GLN A 203 -17.26 46.29 1.60
C GLN A 203 -18.19 46.91 2.64
N GLN A 204 -18.46 46.24 3.78
CA GLN A 204 -19.23 46.85 4.88
C GLN A 204 -18.49 48.01 5.56
N ALA A 205 -17.16 48.01 5.59
CA ALA A 205 -16.36 49.12 6.11
C ALA A 205 -16.27 50.32 5.15
N GLN A 206 -16.75 50.20 3.90
CA GLN A 206 -16.72 51.23 2.86
C GLN A 206 -18.12 51.74 2.48
N LEU A 207 -19.07 51.79 3.42
CA LEU A 207 -20.27 52.58 3.18
C LEU A 207 -19.85 54.07 3.03
N PRO A 208 -20.26 54.76 1.95
CA PRO A 208 -19.93 56.16 1.79
C PRO A 208 -20.51 56.94 2.96
N ASP A 209 -19.65 57.68 3.66
CA ASP A 209 -20.06 58.71 4.60
C ASP A 209 -20.78 59.80 3.81
N THR A 210 -22.07 59.56 3.53
CA THR A 210 -22.97 60.58 3.02
C THR A 210 -23.40 61.44 4.20
N ALA A 211 -22.42 62.07 4.84
CA ALA A 211 -22.63 63.25 5.65
C ALA A 211 -23.15 64.34 4.71
N VAL A 212 -24.47 64.34 4.55
CA VAL A 212 -25.23 65.37 3.86
C VAL A 212 -24.83 66.70 4.49
N ASN A 213 -24.21 67.54 3.69
CA ASN A 213 -23.94 68.94 4.00
C ASN A 213 -25.30 69.68 4.05
N ALA A 214 -26.02 69.52 5.16
CA ALA A 214 -27.21 70.29 5.48
C ALA A 214 -26.88 71.14 6.71
N GLN A 215 -26.35 72.33 6.43
CA GLN A 215 -26.40 73.43 7.38
C GLN A 215 -27.88 73.73 7.70
N SER A 216 -28.15 74.01 8.97
CA SER A 216 -29.45 74.32 9.61
C SER A 216 -30.43 73.17 9.82
N ASP A 217 -30.33 72.47 10.96
CA ASP A 217 -31.22 72.73 12.11
C ASP A 217 -30.75 72.00 13.38
N LEU A 218 -30.88 72.65 14.54
CA LEU A 218 -30.49 72.10 15.84
C LEU A 218 -31.51 71.05 16.33
N GLY A 219 -31.06 69.81 16.57
CA GLY A 219 -31.88 68.78 17.24
C GLY A 219 -31.07 67.57 17.67
N VAL A 220 -30.95 67.38 18.98
CA VAL A 220 -30.12 66.40 19.68
C VAL A 220 -30.67 64.95 19.57
N LEU A 221 -29.75 63.96 19.62
CA LEU A 221 -29.86 62.55 20.07
C LEU A 221 -29.75 61.43 19.00
N GLY A 222 -28.75 60.55 19.20
CA GLY A 222 -28.90 59.11 18.96
C GLY A 222 -27.76 58.45 18.18
N GLY A 223 -26.65 58.12 18.86
CA GLY A 223 -25.53 57.38 18.28
C GLY A 223 -25.85 55.91 17.93
N THR A 224 -25.19 55.45 16.87
CA THR A 224 -24.65 54.09 16.65
C THR A 224 -25.42 52.91 17.26
N MET A 225 -26.23 52.24 16.45
CA MET A 225 -26.58 50.83 16.62
C MET A 225 -25.93 50.01 15.50
N LEU A 226 -24.70 49.54 15.72
CA LEU A 226 -24.20 48.33 15.05
C LEU A 226 -24.00 47.26 16.12
N GLY A 227 -25.07 46.49 16.34
CA GLY A 227 -25.05 45.33 17.22
C GLY A 227 -24.24 44.19 16.61
N LEU A 228 -23.13 43.87 17.27
CA LEU A 228 -22.45 42.57 17.20
C LEU A 228 -23.46 41.44 17.52
N LEU A 229 -23.67 40.53 16.57
CA LEU A 229 -24.24 39.21 16.85
C LEU A 229 -23.14 38.15 16.71
N THR A 230 -22.49 37.89 17.83
CA THR A 230 -21.63 36.72 18.08
C THR A 230 -22.50 35.47 18.16
N LEU A 231 -22.43 34.59 17.15
CA LEU A 231 -23.00 33.24 17.23
C LEU A 231 -22.06 32.34 18.04
N PHE A 232 -22.33 32.26 19.34
CA PHE A 232 -21.71 31.36 20.30
C PHE A 232 -22.31 29.95 20.14
N GLY A 233 -21.64 29.08 19.39
CA GLY A 233 -22.02 27.67 19.24
C GLY A 233 -21.29 26.75 20.21
N LEU A 234 -21.68 26.75 21.49
CA LEU A 234 -21.21 25.77 22.49
C LEU A 234 -22.35 24.78 22.80
N GLY A 235 -22.27 23.59 22.19
CA GLY A 235 -23.24 22.51 22.37
C GLY A 235 -22.55 21.19 22.74
N LYS A 236 -21.89 21.13 23.90
CA LYS A 236 -21.41 19.87 24.49
C LYS A 236 -22.47 19.35 25.47
N ARG A 237 -23.27 18.36 25.06
CA ARG A 237 -24.05 17.53 26.00
C ARG A 237 -23.54 16.09 25.92
N ARG A 238 -22.75 15.70 26.94
CA ARG A 238 -22.72 14.32 27.43
C ARG A 238 -23.88 14.19 28.42
N LYS A 239 -24.76 13.21 28.22
CA LYS A 239 -25.55 12.61 29.30
C LYS A 239 -25.17 11.14 29.38
N ARG A 240 -24.84 10.73 30.60
CA ARG A 240 -24.69 9.32 31.02
C ARG A 240 -26.07 8.65 31.02
N GLU A 241 -26.02 7.35 30.72
CA GLU A 241 -26.67 6.20 31.36
C GLU A 241 -28.10 6.37 31.91
N GLU A 242 -29.02 5.52 31.45
CA GLU A 242 -29.79 4.58 32.29
C GLU A 242 -30.55 3.56 31.41
N GLU A 243 -30.15 2.29 31.57
CA GLU A 243 -30.90 1.02 31.56
C GLU A 243 -32.21 0.83 30.76
N LYS A 244 -32.18 -0.11 29.80
CA LYS A 244 -32.93 -1.40 29.82
C LYS A 244 -32.46 -2.34 28.71
#